data_AF-A0A7C1E4N7-F1
#
_entry.id   AF-A0A7C1E4N7-F1
#
_cell.length_a   1.000
_cell.length_b   1.000
_cell.length_c   1.000
_cell.angle_alpha   90.00
_cell.angle_beta   90.00
_cell.angle_gamma   90.00
#
_symmetry.space_group_name_H-M   'P 1'
#
loop_
_entity.id
_entity.type
_entity.pdbx_description
1 polymer ?
#
loop_
_entity_poly.entity_id
_entity_poly.type
_entity_poly.pdbx_seq_one_letter_code
_entity_poly.pdbx_strand_id
1 'polypeptide(L)'
;MLGVKVRRTELLNYKAIGSLIACNDKVALAHPLLKEEETKVVSETLDVAVSGATINEGIGLVKSGVLINNKGLLVGSNTTGPELMNIQALFL
;
A
#
# COMPACT_ATOMS: atom_id res chain seq x y z
N MET A 1 -17.99 -7.86 -13.52
CA MET A 1 -17.26 -6.57 -13.39
C MET A 1 -17.39 -6.11 -11.94
N LEU A 2 -16.40 -5.43 -11.36
CA LEU A 2 -16.36 -5.13 -9.91
C LEU A 2 -17.28 -3.98 -9.46
N GLY A 3 -17.83 -3.18 -10.37
CA GLY A 3 -18.79 -2.11 -10.02
C GLY A 3 -18.19 -0.95 -9.23
N VAL A 4 -16.86 -0.77 -9.26
CA VAL A 4 -16.14 0.27 -8.51
C VAL A 4 -15.73 1.43 -9.41
N LYS A 5 -15.49 2.60 -8.80
CA LYS A 5 -14.87 3.74 -9.48
C LYS A 5 -13.45 3.38 -9.91
N VAL A 6 -13.04 3.86 -11.08
CA VAL A 6 -11.72 3.57 -11.65
C VAL A 6 -11.04 4.87 -12.05
N ARG A 7 -9.78 5.03 -11.65
CA ARG A 7 -8.88 6.09 -12.13
C ARG A 7 -7.65 5.42 -12.76
N ARG A 8 -7.33 5.81 -13.99
CA ARG A 8 -6.10 5.37 -14.65
C ARG A 8 -4.96 6.28 -14.19
N THR A 9 -3.88 5.69 -13.70
CA THR A 9 -2.67 6.41 -13.30
C THR A 9 -1.44 5.55 -13.51
N GLU A 10 -0.29 6.19 -13.40
CA GLU A 10 1.04 5.56 -13.28
C GLU A 10 1.66 6.07 -11.98
N LEU A 11 2.47 5.25 -11.32
CA LEU A 11 3.15 5.59 -10.07
C LEU A 11 4.61 5.21 -10.22
N LEU A 12 5.55 6.11 -9.91
CA LEU A 12 7.00 5.93 -10.10
C LEU A 12 7.41 5.58 -11.53
N ASN A 13 6.66 6.04 -12.53
CA ASN A 13 6.82 5.59 -13.93
C ASN A 13 6.73 4.06 -14.06
N TYR A 14 5.89 3.43 -13.24
CA TYR A 14 5.65 1.99 -13.22
C TYR A 14 4.18 1.67 -13.45
N LYS A 15 3.91 0.88 -14.49
CA LYS A 15 2.54 0.58 -14.95
C LYS A 15 1.83 -0.46 -14.10
N ALA A 16 2.56 -1.38 -13.47
CA ALA A 16 1.98 -2.42 -12.62
C ALA A 16 1.79 -1.90 -11.18
N ILE A 17 0.95 -0.87 -11.03
CA ILE A 17 0.69 -0.20 -9.75
C ILE A 17 0.15 -1.13 -8.67
N GLY A 18 -0.48 -2.25 -9.07
CA GLY A 18 -0.95 -3.29 -8.16
C GLY A 18 0.17 -3.92 -7.33
N SER A 19 1.42 -3.91 -7.80
CA SER A 19 2.57 -4.38 -7.01
C SER A 19 3.03 -3.38 -5.96
N LEU A 20 2.74 -2.09 -6.17
CA LEU A 20 3.20 -0.97 -5.35
C LEU A 20 2.25 -0.65 -4.20
N ILE A 21 1.01 -1.15 -4.22
CA ILE A 21 -0.04 -0.78 -3.27
C ILE A 21 -0.75 -2.01 -2.73
N ALA A 22 -0.92 -2.06 -1.41
CA ALA A 22 -1.82 -2.99 -0.73
C ALA A 22 -2.81 -2.19 0.12
N CYS A 23 -4.12 -2.34 -0.13
CA CYS A 23 -5.15 -1.53 0.52
C CYS A 23 -6.36 -2.36 0.96
N ASN A 24 -7.12 -1.81 1.90
CA ASN A 24 -8.47 -2.23 2.26
C ASN A 24 -9.37 -0.99 2.30
N ASP A 25 -10.56 -1.11 2.91
CA ASP A 25 -11.54 0.00 2.97
C ASP A 25 -11.18 1.07 4.02
N LYS A 26 -10.02 0.98 4.66
CA LYS A 26 -9.60 1.88 5.75
C LYS A 26 -8.25 2.54 5.48
N VAL A 27 -7.31 1.82 4.90
CA VAL A 27 -5.92 2.25 4.71
C VAL A 27 -5.32 1.69 3.43
N ALA A 28 -4.25 2.34 2.95
CA ALA A 28 -3.39 1.82 1.90
C ALA A 28 -1.91 1.92 2.30
N LEU A 29 -1.21 0.80 2.16
CA LEU A 29 0.25 0.73 2.19
C LEU A 29 0.74 0.94 0.75
N ALA A 30 1.71 1.82 0.58
CA ALA A 30 2.28 2.13 -0.73
C ALA A 30 3.81 2.06 -0.72
N HIS A 31 4.39 1.99 -1.92
CA HIS A 31 5.85 2.08 -2.10
C HIS A 31 6.39 3.34 -1.41
N PRO A 32 7.47 3.26 -0.60
CA PRO A 32 7.91 4.37 0.26
C PRO A 32 8.45 5.58 -0.52
N LEU A 33 8.80 5.38 -1.79
CA LEU A 33 9.31 6.44 -2.67
C LEU A 33 8.21 7.15 -3.48
N LEU A 34 6.91 6.83 -3.29
CA LEU A 34 5.84 7.60 -3.94
C LEU A 34 6.00 9.09 -3.63
N LYS A 35 5.89 9.93 -4.66
CA LYS A 35 5.85 11.37 -4.48
C LYS A 35 4.58 11.77 -3.74
N GLU A 36 4.58 12.95 -3.12
CA GLU A 36 3.40 13.49 -2.43
C GLU A 36 2.19 13.59 -3.37
N GLU A 37 2.40 14.07 -4.59
CA GLU A 37 1.36 14.15 -5.63
C GLU A 37 0.78 12.78 -6.00
N GLU A 38 1.63 11.77 -6.14
CA GLU A 38 1.22 10.39 -6.44
C GLU A 38 0.46 9.76 -5.26
N THR A 39 0.93 10.01 -4.04
CA THR A 39 0.29 9.57 -2.79
C THR A 39 -1.11 10.19 -2.68
N LYS A 40 -1.24 11.47 -3.01
CA LYS A 40 -2.53 12.18 -3.03
C LYS A 40 -3.48 11.58 -4.08
N VAL A 41 -2.99 11.26 -5.28
CA VAL A 41 -3.79 10.56 -6.30
C VAL A 41 -4.35 9.24 -5.78
N VAL A 42 -3.53 8.44 -5.09
CA VAL A 42 -3.96 7.16 -4.50
C VAL A 42 -4.99 7.40 -3.39
N SER A 43 -4.72 8.35 -2.49
CA SER A 43 -5.60 8.64 -1.35
C SER A 43 -6.98 9.11 -1.83
N GLU A 44 -7.04 10.06 -2.76
CA GLU A 44 -8.31 10.56 -3.31
C GLU A 44 -9.09 9.49 -4.08
N THR A 45 -8.38 8.56 -4.72
CA THR A 45 -9.02 7.52 -5.54
C THR A 45 -9.61 6.41 -4.67
N LEU A 46 -8.87 6.01 -3.63
CA LEU A 46 -9.24 4.93 -2.73
C LEU A 46 -10.06 5.40 -1.51
N ASP A 47 -10.10 6.71 -1.27
CA ASP A 47 -10.77 7.34 -0.13
C ASP A 47 -10.26 6.83 1.23
N VAL A 48 -8.95 6.63 1.33
CA VAL A 48 -8.28 6.12 2.53
C VAL A 48 -6.95 6.83 2.78
N ALA A 49 -6.47 6.75 4.03
CA ALA A 49 -5.13 7.20 4.38
C ALA A 49 -4.07 6.32 3.70
N VAL A 50 -3.03 6.94 3.15
CA VAL A 50 -1.94 6.27 2.45
C VAL A 50 -0.64 6.54 3.18
N SER A 51 0.17 5.49 3.40
CA SER A 51 1.52 5.65 3.92
C SER A 51 2.52 4.76 3.20
N GLY A 52 3.76 5.26 3.14
CA GLY A 52 4.91 4.52 2.63
C GLY A 52 5.29 3.40 3.58
N ALA A 53 5.46 2.19 3.04
CA ALA A 53 5.90 1.04 3.81
C ALA A 53 6.84 0.15 3.01
N THR A 54 7.73 -0.53 3.72
CA THR A 54 8.49 -1.66 3.19
C THR A 54 8.10 -2.94 3.90
N ILE A 55 8.44 -4.06 3.29
CA ILE A 55 8.26 -5.41 3.82
C ILE A 55 9.50 -6.23 3.51
N ASN A 56 9.63 -7.40 4.14
CA ASN A 56 10.64 -8.40 3.79
C ASN A 56 12.05 -7.79 3.62
N GLU A 57 12.52 -7.06 4.64
CA GLU A 57 13.85 -6.44 4.67
C GLU A 57 14.01 -5.28 3.66
N GLY A 58 13.03 -4.37 3.58
CA GLY A 58 13.16 -3.12 2.83
C GLY A 58 12.55 -3.13 1.43
N ILE A 59 11.82 -4.18 1.04
CA ILE A 59 11.16 -4.26 -0.26
C ILE A 59 9.95 -3.31 -0.31
N GLY A 60 9.99 -2.33 -1.20
CA GLY A 60 8.90 -1.38 -1.44
C GLY A 60 7.74 -1.90 -2.29
N LEU A 61 7.87 -3.08 -2.91
CA LEU A 61 6.80 -3.76 -3.63
C LEU A 61 5.82 -4.43 -2.65
N VAL A 62 5.14 -3.62 -1.84
CA VAL A 62 4.34 -4.07 -0.69
C VAL A 62 3.35 -5.19 -1.01
N LYS A 63 2.70 -5.18 -2.17
CA LYS A 63 1.72 -6.22 -2.51
C LYS A 63 2.35 -7.60 -2.70
N SER A 64 3.64 -7.68 -3.01
CA SER A 64 4.34 -8.97 -3.23
C SER A 64 4.42 -9.84 -1.96
N GLY A 65 4.35 -9.23 -0.78
CA GLY A 65 4.40 -9.95 0.49
C GLY A 65 3.30 -9.54 1.47
N VAL A 66 2.26 -8.84 1.01
CA VAL A 66 1.13 -8.42 1.86
C VAL A 66 -0.22 -8.80 1.24
N LEU A 67 -1.02 -9.50 2.05
CA LEU A 67 -2.46 -9.61 1.84
C LEU A 67 -3.17 -8.87 2.96
N ILE A 68 -4.11 -8.01 2.62
CA ILE A 68 -4.80 -7.13 3.57
C ILE A 68 -6.31 -7.16 3.27
N ASN A 69 -7.11 -7.15 4.33
CA ASN A 69 -8.54 -6.89 4.29
C ASN A 69 -8.97 -6.10 5.55
N ASN A 70 -10.26 -5.91 5.76
CA ASN A 70 -10.77 -5.14 6.91
C ASN A 70 -10.61 -5.82 8.28
N LYS A 71 -10.21 -7.10 8.29
CA LYS A 71 -10.00 -7.90 9.52
C LYS A 71 -8.52 -7.99 9.92
N GLY A 72 -7.60 -7.62 9.03
CA GLY A 72 -6.17 -7.64 9.31
C GLY A 72 -5.32 -7.80 8.05
N LEU A 73 -4.05 -8.11 8.28
CA LEU A 73 -3.05 -8.29 7.23
C LEU A 73 -2.18 -9.53 7.51
N LEU A 74 -1.77 -10.20 6.44
CA LEU A 74 -0.73 -11.23 6.44
C LEU A 74 0.48 -10.64 5.73
N VAL A 75 1.65 -10.82 6.34
CA VAL A 75 2.94 -10.36 5.81
C VAL A 75 3.90 -11.53 5.60
N GLY A 76 4.88 -11.35 4.72
CA GLY A 76 5.97 -12.31 4.55
C GLY A 76 6.80 -12.46 5.82
N SER A 77 7.34 -13.66 6.04
CA SER A 77 8.08 -14.05 7.26
C SER A 77 9.33 -13.21 7.53
N ASN A 78 9.88 -12.56 6.50
CA ASN A 78 11.09 -11.76 6.62
C ASN A 78 10.76 -10.28 6.94
N THR A 79 9.49 -9.93 7.10
CA THR A 79 9.10 -8.56 7.49
C THR A 79 9.58 -8.29 8.90
N THR A 80 10.36 -7.23 9.06
CA THR A 80 11.08 -6.92 10.30
C THR A 80 10.16 -6.27 11.35
N GLY A 81 10.59 -6.27 12.62
CA GLY A 81 9.86 -5.60 13.71
C GLY A 81 9.58 -4.11 13.43
N PRO A 82 10.57 -3.30 13.01
CA PRO A 82 10.33 -1.91 12.62
C PRO A 82 9.34 -1.73 11.47
N GLU A 83 9.39 -2.59 10.44
CA GLU A 83 8.42 -2.57 9.34
C GLU A 83 7.00 -2.87 9.84
N LEU A 84 6.86 -3.88 10.71
CA LEU A 84 5.59 -4.22 11.36
C LEU A 84 5.05 -3.05 12.19
N MET A 85 5.90 -2.38 12.97
CA MET A 85 5.49 -1.21 13.77
C MET A 85 5.02 -0.06 12.88
N ASN A 86 5.71 0.23 11.78
CA ASN A 86 5.30 1.26 10.82
C ASN A 86 3.95 0.91 10.16
N ILE A 87 3.77 -0.35 9.74
CA ILE A 87 2.50 -0.82 9.16
C ILE A 87 1.36 -0.70 10.18
N GLN A 88 1.58 -1.16 11.43
CA GLN A 88 0.58 -1.13 12.49
C GLN A 88 0.17 0.29 12.87
N ALA A 89 1.10 1.25 12.85
CA ALA A 89 0.81 2.65 13.15
C ALA A 89 -0.25 3.26 12.22
N LEU A 90 -0.45 2.69 11.02
CA LEU A 90 -1.47 3.15 10.09
C LEU A 90 -2.90 2.71 10.45
N PHE A 91 -3.04 1.68 11.30
CA PHE A 91 -4.33 1.11 11.71
C PHE A 91 -4.82 1.60 13.08
N LEU A 92 -4.03 2.44 13.77
CA LEU A 92 -4.35 3.05 15.06
C LEU A 92 -5.03 4.40 14.85
#